data_AF-M1C2G5-F1
#
_entry.id   AF-M1C2G5-F1
#
_cell.length_a   1.000
_cell.length_b   1.000
_cell.length_c   1.000
_cell.angle_alpha   90.00
_cell.angle_beta   90.00
_cell.angle_gamma   90.00
#
_symmetry.space_group_name_H-M   'P 1'
#
loop_
_entity.id
_entity.type
_entity.pdbx_description
1 polymer ?
#
loop_
_entity_poly.entity_id
_entity_poly.type
_entity_poly.pdbx_seq_one_letter_code
_entity_poly.pdbx_strand_id
1 'polypeptide(L)'
;MDYIDLYLIHWPLSSKPGIHEYPIKKEDFIPMDFKSVWVAMEECHKLGLTKFIGVSNFSCKNLADVLATAKIPPAVNQVCERENMSLGLSNNVVAPLSDPPKTLFLEDPSCTQ
;
A
#
# COMPACT_ATOMS: atom_id res chain seq x y z
N MET A 1 22.63 3.50 -2.97
CA MET A 1 21.33 3.48 -3.67
C MET A 1 20.73 4.84 -3.44
N ASP A 2 20.54 5.62 -4.50
CA ASP A 2 20.21 7.04 -4.38
C ASP A 2 18.72 7.31 -4.59
N TYR A 3 18.00 6.35 -5.17
CA TYR A 3 16.55 6.33 -5.31
C TYR A 3 16.06 4.87 -5.38
N ILE A 4 14.76 4.66 -5.17
CA ILE A 4 14.07 3.39 -5.42
C ILE A 4 12.97 3.56 -6.48
N ASP A 5 12.71 2.55 -7.30
CA ASP A 5 11.68 2.68 -8.34
C ASP A 5 10.27 2.64 -7.76
N LEU A 6 10.02 1.83 -6.72
CA LEU A 6 8.71 1.67 -6.09
C LEU A 6 8.83 1.61 -4.57
N TYR A 7 8.06 2.44 -3.87
CA TYR A 7 7.98 2.43 -2.41
C TYR A 7 6.56 2.11 -1.96
N LEU A 8 6.40 1.08 -1.15
CA LEU A 8 5.09 0.56 -0.74
C LEU A 8 4.88 0.70 0.77
N ILE A 9 3.66 1.08 1.16
CA ILE A 9 3.17 0.84 2.51
C ILE A 9 2.89 -0.66 2.65
N HIS A 10 3.70 -1.37 3.42
CA HIS A 10 3.68 -2.84 3.45
C HIS A 10 2.42 -3.45 4.08
N TRP A 11 1.85 -2.80 5.11
CA TRP A 11 0.60 -3.21 5.76
C TRP A 11 -0.23 -1.98 6.17
N PRO A 12 -1.57 -2.07 6.20
CA PRO A 12 -2.46 -1.01 6.69
C PRO A 12 -2.50 -0.95 8.23
N LEU A 13 -1.33 -1.06 8.87
CA LEU A 13 -1.14 -1.17 10.31
C LEU A 13 0.08 -0.34 10.72
N SER A 14 0.04 0.22 11.92
CA SER A 14 1.19 0.91 12.52
C SER A 14 1.55 0.28 13.86
N SER A 15 2.83 0.25 14.17
CA SER A 15 3.36 -0.16 15.47
C SER A 15 4.04 1.02 16.15
N LYS A 16 4.29 0.91 17.45
CA LYS A 16 5.10 1.90 18.17
C LYS A 16 6.48 2.01 17.52
N PRO A 17 7.00 3.24 17.33
CA PRO A 17 8.31 3.44 16.73
C PRO A 17 9.41 2.78 17.58
N GLY A 18 10.43 2.25 16.90
CA GLY A 18 11.59 1.62 17.54
C GLY A 18 11.45 0.10 17.79
N ILE A 19 10.27 -0.47 17.59
CA ILE A 19 10.06 -1.92 17.69
C ILE A 19 10.40 -2.57 16.35
N HIS A 20 11.46 -3.38 16.35
CA HIS A 20 11.92 -4.14 15.17
C HIS A 20 11.80 -5.66 15.40
N GLU A 21 11.12 -6.08 16.47
CA GLU A 21 10.88 -7.49 16.79
C GLU A 21 9.67 -8.02 16.01
N TYR A 22 9.85 -9.17 15.37
CA TYR A 22 8.78 -9.88 14.68
C TYR A 22 8.53 -11.24 15.35
N PRO A 23 7.27 -11.63 15.62
CA PRO A 23 6.02 -10.90 15.33
C PRO A 23 5.78 -9.72 16.30
N ILE A 24 5.13 -8.67 15.79
CA ILE A 24 4.74 -7.49 16.59
C ILE A 24 3.69 -7.93 17.64
N LYS A 25 3.90 -7.55 18.90
CA LYS A 25 2.97 -7.84 20.00
C LYS A 25 1.69 -7.01 19.85
N LYS A 26 0.55 -7.55 20.28
CA LYS A 26 -0.75 -6.91 20.07
C LYS A 26 -0.85 -5.54 20.73
N GLU A 27 -0.17 -5.38 21.85
CA GLU A 27 -0.16 -4.18 22.69
C GLU A 27 0.66 -3.03 22.09
N ASP A 28 1.41 -3.34 21.03
CA ASP A 28 2.28 -2.39 20.33
C ASP A 28 1.69 -1.89 19.02
N PHE A 29 0.53 -2.42 18.59
CA PHE A 29 -0.23 -1.84 17.50
C PHE A 29 -0.87 -0.52 17.92
N ILE A 30 -0.77 0.46 17.03
CA ILE A 30 -1.41 1.76 17.14
C ILE A 30 -2.26 2.03 15.91
N PRO A 31 -3.33 2.84 16.01
CA PRO A 31 -4.10 3.25 14.85
C PRO A 31 -3.21 3.93 13.81
N MET A 32 -3.33 3.51 12.56
CA MET A 32 -2.61 4.12 11.45
C MET A 32 -3.38 5.34 10.96
N ASP A 33 -2.69 6.49 10.86
CA ASP A 33 -3.21 7.66 10.16
C ASP A 33 -2.84 7.58 8.67
N PHE A 34 -3.73 6.99 7.87
CA PHE A 34 -3.53 6.82 6.43
C PHE A 34 -3.24 8.13 5.71
N LYS A 35 -3.89 9.23 6.13
CA LYS A 35 -3.73 10.53 5.48
C LYS A 35 -2.32 11.07 5.70
N SER A 36 -1.88 11.12 6.96
CA SER A 36 -0.55 11.66 7.27
C SER A 36 0.56 10.82 6.68
N VAL A 37 0.43 9.48 6.71
CA VAL A 37 1.40 8.58 6.09
C VAL A 37 1.43 8.76 4.57
N TRP A 38 0.27 8.84 3.90
CA TRP A 38 0.23 9.01 2.46
C TRP A 38 0.81 10.36 2.01
N VAL A 39 0.54 11.45 2.73
CA VAL A 39 1.15 12.76 2.46
C VAL A 39 2.68 12.69 2.53
N ALA A 40 3.24 11.95 3.48
CA ALA A 40 4.69 11.72 3.56
C ALA A 40 5.22 10.89 2.37
N MET A 41 4.47 9.88 1.91
CA MET A 41 4.81 9.12 0.69
C MET A 41 4.85 10.03 -0.55
N GLU A 42 3.88 10.93 -0.69
CA GLU A 42 3.86 11.92 -1.77
C GLU A 42 5.05 12.88 -1.72
N GLU A 43 5.51 13.24 -0.53
CA GLU A 43 6.71 14.05 -0.35
C GLU A 43 7.97 13.28 -0.78
N CYS A 44 8.10 12.01 -0.42
CA CYS A 44 9.21 11.17 -0.91
C CYS A 44 9.26 11.10 -2.44
N HIS A 45 8.10 11.02 -3.10
CA HIS A 45 8.02 11.08 -4.56
C HIS A 45 8.48 12.45 -5.10
N LYS A 46 8.00 13.56 -4.52
CA LYS A 46 8.39 14.92 -4.95
C LYS A 46 9.88 15.21 -4.76
N LEU A 47 10.48 14.65 -3.71
CA LEU A 47 11.92 14.77 -3.44
C LEU A 47 12.78 13.89 -4.37
N GLY A 48 12.17 13.07 -5.23
CA GLY A 48 12.89 12.18 -6.15
C GLY A 48 13.50 10.95 -5.47
N LEU A 49 13.13 10.68 -4.22
CA LEU A 49 13.60 9.49 -3.49
C LEU A 49 12.97 8.20 -4.03
N THR A 50 11.77 8.32 -4.60
CA THR A 50 11.09 7.21 -5.27
C THR A 50 10.38 7.64 -6.55
N LYS A 51 10.40 6.80 -7.58
CA LYS A 51 9.65 7.07 -8.82
C LYS A 51 8.16 6.80 -8.67
N PHE A 52 7.79 5.75 -7.96
CA PHE A 52 6.40 5.35 -7.74
C PHE A 52 6.13 5.09 -6.26
N ILE A 53 4.90 5.38 -5.84
CA ILE A 53 4.39 5.08 -4.50
C ILE A 53 3.16 4.19 -4.61
N GLY A 54 3.01 3.26 -3.67
CA GLY A 54 1.91 2.33 -3.64
C GLY A 54 1.66 1.76 -2.25
N VAL A 55 0.81 0.74 -2.20
CA VAL A 55 0.39 0.06 -0.99
C VAL A 55 0.49 -1.46 -1.17
N SER A 56 0.44 -2.21 -0.07
CA SER A 56 0.44 -3.67 -0.08
C SER A 56 -0.47 -4.19 1.03
N ASN A 57 -1.22 -5.24 0.73
CA ASN A 57 -2.21 -5.83 1.65
C ASN A 57 -3.34 -4.86 2.04
N PHE A 58 -3.72 -3.96 1.13
CA PHE A 58 -4.83 -3.03 1.36
C PHE A 58 -6.13 -3.61 0.81
N SER A 59 -7.15 -3.68 1.67
CA SER A 59 -8.53 -3.94 1.25
C SER A 59 -9.11 -2.76 0.46
N CYS A 60 -10.21 -2.98 -0.25
CA CYS A 60 -10.92 -1.92 -0.97
C CYS A 60 -11.31 -0.74 -0.06
N LYS A 61 -11.67 -1.01 1.20
CA LYS A 61 -12.01 0.02 2.18
C LYS A 61 -10.80 0.89 2.52
N ASN A 62 -9.67 0.27 2.86
CA ASN A 62 -8.45 1.00 3.19
C ASN A 62 -7.95 1.81 1.98
N LEU A 63 -8.07 1.24 0.77
CA LEU A 63 -7.71 1.93 -0.45
C LEU A 63 -8.60 3.16 -0.70
N ALA A 64 -9.91 3.06 -0.43
CA ALA A 64 -10.82 4.20 -0.53
C ALA A 64 -10.44 5.33 0.44
N ASP A 65 -10.02 5.00 1.67
CA ASP A 65 -9.58 5.98 2.66
C ASP A 65 -8.30 6.72 2.22
N VAL A 66 -7.35 6.01 1.60
CA VAL A 66 -6.14 6.63 1.01
C VAL A 66 -6.53 7.52 -0.17
N LEU A 67 -7.32 7.01 -1.11
CA LEU A 67 -7.75 7.72 -2.32
C LEU A 67 -8.55 8.98 -2.01
N ALA A 68 -9.30 9.02 -0.90
CA ALA A 68 -10.05 10.19 -0.48
C ALA A 68 -9.17 11.41 -0.18
N THR A 69 -7.89 11.21 0.13
CA THR A 69 -6.94 12.29 0.49
C THR A 69 -5.73 12.38 -0.43
N ALA A 70 -5.52 11.38 -1.30
CA ALA A 70 -4.40 11.29 -2.22
C ALA A 70 -4.45 12.37 -3.31
N LYS A 71 -3.38 13.15 -3.43
CA LYS A 71 -3.08 13.98 -4.61
C LYS A 71 -2.37 13.16 -5.69
N ILE A 72 -1.50 12.26 -5.26
CA ILE A 72 -0.85 11.26 -6.12
C ILE A 72 -1.47 9.91 -5.74
N PRO A 73 -2.21 9.28 -6.64
CA PRO A 73 -2.84 7.99 -6.36
C PRO A 73 -1.79 6.87 -6.25
N PRO A 74 -2.04 5.82 -5.45
CA PRO A 74 -1.17 4.66 -5.39
C PRO A 74 -1.07 4.03 -6.78
N ALA A 75 0.16 3.87 -7.28
CA ALA A 75 0.41 3.25 -8.58
C ALA A 75 0.12 1.74 -8.53
N VAL A 76 0.36 1.11 -7.38
CA VAL A 76 0.24 -0.34 -7.17
C VAL A 76 -0.42 -0.63 -5.82
N ASN A 77 -1.24 -1.68 -5.77
CA ASN A 77 -1.61 -2.42 -4.56
C ASN A 77 -1.10 -3.85 -4.69
N GLN A 78 -0.07 -4.22 -3.92
CA GLN A 78 0.52 -5.56 -3.93
C GLN A 78 -0.21 -6.47 -2.94
N VAL A 79 -0.87 -7.51 -3.44
CA VAL A 79 -1.76 -8.39 -2.66
C VAL A 79 -1.37 -9.87 -2.83
N CYS A 80 -1.59 -10.64 -1.77
CA CYS A 80 -1.35 -12.09 -1.79
C CYS A 80 -2.44 -12.82 -2.59
N GLU A 81 -2.06 -13.83 -3.38
CA GLU A 81 -2.96 -14.59 -4.28
C GLU A 81 -4.19 -15.18 -3.55
N ARG A 82 -4.04 -15.57 -2.27
CA ARG A 82 -5.15 -16.11 -1.47
C ARG A 82 -6.25 -15.07 -1.21
N GLU A 83 -5.93 -13.78 -1.20
CA GLU A 83 -6.89 -12.67 -1.04
C GLU A 83 -7.51 -12.23 -2.38
N ASN A 84 -6.86 -12.50 -3.53
CA ASN A 84 -7.40 -12.20 -4.87
C ASN A 84 -8.72 -12.94 -5.14
N MET A 85 -8.83 -14.20 -4.71
CA MET A 85 -10.06 -14.99 -4.83
C MET A 85 -11.23 -14.41 -4.01
N SER A 86 -10.95 -13.78 -2.86
CA SER A 86 -11.97 -13.12 -2.03
C SER A 86 -12.46 -11.81 -2.63
N LEU A 87 -11.62 -11.13 -3.41
CA LEU A 87 -11.91 -9.83 -4.02
C LEU A 87 -12.43 -9.95 -5.47
N GLY A 88 -12.47 -11.16 -6.03
CA GLY A 88 -12.96 -11.41 -7.39
C GLY A 88 -12.08 -10.80 -8.49
N LEU A 89 -10.81 -10.50 -8.20
CA LEU A 89 -9.87 -9.90 -9.13
C LEU A 89 -9.05 -11.02 -9.78
N SER A 90 -9.15 -11.18 -11.10
CA SER A 90 -8.23 -12.07 -11.83
C SER A 90 -6.88 -11.37 -12.06
N ASN A 91 -5.82 -12.16 -12.19
CA ASN A 91 -4.45 -11.68 -12.31
C ASN A 91 -4.37 -10.69 -13.48
N ASN A 92 -3.80 -9.50 -13.23
CA ASN A 92 -3.75 -8.32 -14.13
C ASN A 92 -5.03 -7.49 -14.31
N VAL A 93 -6.04 -7.60 -13.43
CA VAL A 93 -7.23 -6.74 -13.53
C VAL A 93 -6.96 -5.35 -12.95
N VAL A 94 -6.92 -4.36 -13.85
CA VAL A 94 -7.21 -2.97 -13.55
C VAL A 94 -8.63 -2.93 -12.99
N ALA A 95 -8.79 -2.66 -11.69
CA ALA A 95 -10.13 -2.43 -11.16
C ALA A 95 -10.72 -1.21 -11.89
N PRO A 96 -11.95 -1.30 -12.46
CA PRO A 96 -12.62 -0.17 -13.06
C PRO A 96 -13.17 0.72 -11.94
N LEU A 97 -12.28 1.35 -11.19
CA LEU A 97 -12.63 2.52 -10.40
C LEU A 97 -12.58 3.68 -11.39
N SER A 98 -13.78 4.08 -11.83
CA SER A 98 -14.10 5.22 -12.69
C SER A 98 -12.96 6.22 -12.83
N ASP A 99 -12.53 6.45 -14.08
CA ASP A 99 -11.42 7.32 -14.46
C ASP A 99 -11.41 8.67 -13.71
N PRO A 100 -10.28 9.07 -13.09
CA PRO A 100 -9.12 8.28 -12.65
C PRO A 100 -8.91 8.34 -11.12
N PRO A 101 -8.27 7.33 -10.49
CA PRO A 101 -6.93 6.88 -10.89
C PRO A 101 -6.63 5.37 -10.92
N LYS A 102 -5.65 5.02 -11.77
CA LYS A 102 -5.22 3.68 -12.18
C LYS A 102 -4.27 3.05 -11.16
N THR A 103 -4.80 2.46 -10.08
CA THR A 103 -4.01 1.60 -9.20
C THR A 103 -3.95 0.18 -9.78
N LEU A 104 -2.75 -0.32 -10.05
CA LEU A 104 -2.51 -1.68 -10.54
C LEU A 104 -2.50 -2.68 -9.37
N PHE A 105 -3.18 -3.80 -9.50
CA PHE A 105 -3.10 -4.88 -8.51
C PHE A 105 -2.02 -5.87 -8.94
N LEU A 106 -0.96 -6.00 -8.13
CA LEU A 106 0.13 -6.94 -8.38
C LEU A 106 0.05 -8.08 -7.38
N GLU A 107 0.31 -9.29 -7.86
CA GLU A 107 0.40 -10.46 -7.00
C GLU A 107 1.76 -10.50 -6.31
N ASP A 108 1.76 -10.82 -5.01
CA ASP A 108 2.98 -11.05 -4.26
C ASP A 108 3.37 -12.55 -4.28
N PRO A 109 4.38 -12.96 -5.07
CA PRO A 109 4.82 -14.35 -5.14
C PRO A 109 5.53 -14.84 -3.87
N SER A 110 5.86 -13.95 -2.91
CA SER A 110 6.47 -14.36 -1.64
C SER A 110 5.46 -14.96 -0.65
N CYS A 111 4.17 -14.80 -0.91
CA CYS A 111 3.09 -15.23 -0.03
C CYS A 111 2.65 -16.71 -0.24
N THR A 112 3.28 -17.43 -1.17
CA THR A 112 3.02 -18.86 -1.45
C THR A 112 3.85 -19.84 -0.62
N GLN A 113 4.58 -19.37 0.42
CA GLN A 113 5.25 -20.24 1.40
C GLN A 113 4.43 -20.46 2.67
#